data_AF-J8ES86-F1
#
_entry.id   AF-J8ES86-F1
#
_cell.length_a   1.000
_cell.length_b   1.000
_cell.length_c   1.000
_cell.angle_alpha   90.00
_cell.angle_beta   90.00
_cell.angle_gamma   90.00
#
_symmetry.space_group_name_H-M   'P 1'
#
loop_
_entity.id
_entity.type
_entity.pdbx_description
1 polymer ?
#
loop_
_entity_poly.entity_id
_entity_poly.type
_entity_poly.pdbx_seq_one_letter_code
_entity_poly.pdbx_strand_id
1 'polypeptide(L)' 'MTNTKVAQTTVEGTKTWKDGNATNRPATIKVDLLQNGKVVDTKEVTAATNWKYTFEKLQAYDAEGNAYKYEVKEQP' A
#
# COMPACT_ATOMS: atom_id res chain seq x y z
N MET A 1 23.15 4.56 25.02
CA MET A 1 21.86 4.49 24.31
C MET A 1 22.14 4.78 22.84
N THR A 2 22.13 3.77 21.97
CA THR A 2 22.31 3.96 20.53
C THR A 2 20.98 4.44 19.94
N ASN A 3 20.96 5.66 19.40
CA ASN A 3 19.77 6.19 18.74
C ASN A 3 19.72 5.62 17.31
N THR A 4 19.12 4.44 17.15
CA THR A 4 18.96 3.82 15.84
C THR A 4 17.83 4.54 15.09
N LYS A 5 18.20 5.45 14.17
CA LYS A 5 17.25 6.04 13.23
C LYS A 5 16.82 4.96 12.24
N VAL A 6 15.70 4.29 12.52
CA VAL A 6 15.07 3.39 11.55
C VAL A 6 14.54 4.26 10.42
N ALA A 7 15.12 4.15 9.23
CA ALA A 7 14.57 4.80 8.05
C ALA A 7 13.21 4.18 7.74
N GLN A 8 12.17 5.01 7.74
CA GLN A 8 10.81 4.61 7.40
C GLN A 8 10.38 5.26 6.09
N THR A 9 9.49 4.57 5.38
CA THR A 9 8.86 5.05 4.15
C THR A 9 7.34 4.94 4.27
N THR A 10 6.65 5.65 3.39
CA THR A 10 5.20 5.62 3.24
C THR A 10 4.89 5.26 1.80
N VAL A 11 3.93 4.35 1.61
CA VAL A 11 3.41 4.00 0.29
C VAL A 11 1.95 4.41 0.24
N GLU A 12 1.63 5.34 -0.64
CA GLU A 12 0.27 5.83 -0.82
C GLU A 12 -0.14 5.84 -2.29
N GLY A 13 -1.44 5.79 -2.52
CA GLY A 13 -2.01 5.83 -3.86
C GLY A 13 -3.50 6.08 -3.85
N THR A 14 -4.04 6.24 -5.05
CA THR A 14 -5.47 6.46 -5.27
C THR A 14 -5.91 5.60 -6.44
N LYS A 15 -6.97 4.82 -6.26
CA LYS A 15 -7.59 4.08 -7.36
C LYS A 15 -8.40 5.05 -8.22
N THR A 16 -8.06 5.08 -9.51
CA THR A 16 -8.79 5.85 -10.52
C THR A 16 -9.49 4.89 -11.47
N TRP A 17 -10.80 5.09 -11.65
CA TRP A 17 -11.63 4.34 -12.57
C TRP A 17 -11.64 5.02 -13.95
N LYS A 18 -11.21 4.30 -15.00
CA LYS A 18 -11.28 4.75 -16.41
C LYS A 18 -12.37 3.99 -17.16
N ASP A 19 -13.56 3.97 -16.59
CA ASP A 19 -14.71 3.16 -17.03
C ASP A 19 -15.87 3.99 -17.61
N GLY A 20 -15.65 5.29 -17.84
CA GLY A 20 -16.71 6.18 -18.30
C GLY A 20 -17.79 6.48 -17.26
N ASN A 21 -17.47 6.41 -15.96
CA ASN A 21 -18.41 6.56 -14.84
C ASN A 21 -19.45 5.44 -14.78
N ALA A 22 -19.00 4.20 -14.98
CA ALA A 22 -19.82 3.02 -14.81
C ALA A 22 -20.44 2.98 -13.39
N THR A 23 -21.70 2.55 -13.30
CA THR A 23 -22.47 2.50 -12.04
C THR A 23 -22.31 1.17 -11.29
N ASN A 24 -21.75 0.14 -11.93
CA ASN A 24 -21.57 -1.20 -11.40
C ASN A 24 -20.21 -1.42 -10.73
N ARG A 25 -19.67 -0.40 -10.06
CA ARG A 25 -18.40 -0.51 -9.34
C ARG A 25 -18.57 -1.38 -8.08
N PRO A 26 -17.56 -2.17 -7.69
CA PRO A 26 -17.59 -2.85 -6.41
C PRO A 26 -17.67 -1.81 -5.28
N ALA A 27 -18.31 -2.18 -4.17
CA ALA A 27 -18.40 -1.30 -3.00
C ALA A 27 -17.02 -1.05 -2.34
N THR A 28 -16.13 -2.04 -2.46
CA THR A 28 -14.80 -2.07 -1.85
C THR A 28 -13.80 -2.73 -2.80
N ILE A 29 -12.55 -2.26 -2.82
CA ILE A 29 -11.42 -3.00 -3.37
C ILE A 29 -10.45 -3.35 -2.24
N LYS A 30 -9.65 -4.39 -2.44
CA LYS A 30 -8.54 -4.74 -1.55
C LYS A 30 -7.22 -4.46 -2.24
N VAL A 31 -6.36 -3.71 -1.57
CA VAL A 31 -5.01 -3.37 -2.05
C VAL A 31 -4.02 -4.05 -1.11
N ASP A 32 -3.23 -4.96 -1.66
CA ASP A 32 -2.14 -5.62 -0.97
C ASP A 32 -0.87 -4.79 -1.11
N LEU A 33 -0.16 -4.61 0.01
CA LEU A 33 1.21 -4.15 0.04
C LEU A 33 2.13 -5.36 0.03
N LEU A 34 2.99 -5.44 -0.98
CA LEU A 34 4.02 -6.45 -1.11
C LEU A 34 5.36 -5.87 -0.73
N GLN A 35 6.08 -6.56 0.15
CA GLN A 35 7.46 -6.29 0.53
C GLN A 35 8.33 -7.42 -0.02
N ASN A 36 9.26 -7.09 -0.92
CA ASN A 36 10.09 -8.06 -1.64
C ASN A 36 9.27 -9.19 -2.28
N GLY A 37 8.10 -8.86 -2.83
CA GLY A 37 7.20 -9.82 -3.49
C GLY A 37 6.29 -10.63 -2.55
N LYS A 38 6.36 -10.42 -1.22
CA LYS A 38 5.46 -11.06 -0.25
C LYS A 38 4.44 -10.07 0.29
N VAL A 39 3.17 -10.48 0.36
CA VAL A 39 2.12 -9.66 1.00
C VAL A 39 2.44 -9.48 2.49
N VAL A 40 2.49 -8.23 2.94
CA VAL A 40 2.77 -7.87 4.34
C VAL A 40 1.66 -7.07 4.99
N ASP A 41 0.80 -6.42 4.19
CA ASP A 41 -0.39 -5.72 4.66
C ASP A 41 -1.45 -5.70 3.55
N THR A 42 -2.73 -5.54 3.94
CA THR A 42 -3.86 -5.43 3.03
C THR A 42 -4.79 -4.32 3.51
N LYS A 43 -5.17 -3.40 2.62
CA LYS A 43 -6.14 -2.35 2.92
C LYS A 43 -7.40 -2.49 2.09
N GLU A 44 -8.54 -2.38 2.77
CA GLU A 44 -9.82 -2.16 2.14
C GLU A 44 -9.98 -0.69 1.80
N VAL A 45 -10.30 -0.43 0.54
CA VAL A 45 -10.42 0.91 -0.03
C VAL A 45 -11.81 1.06 -0.60
N THR A 46 -12.48 2.16 -0.29
CA THR A 46 -13.89 2.35 -0.60
C THR A 46 -14.14 3.73 -1.20
N ALA A 47 -15.34 3.95 -1.73
CA ALA A 47 -15.76 5.29 -2.13
C ALA A 47 -15.72 6.29 -0.96
N ALA A 48 -15.99 5.85 0.27
CA ALA A 48 -15.94 6.70 1.47
C ALA A 48 -14.51 7.18 1.80
N THR A 49 -13.47 6.41 1.47
CA THR A 49 -12.07 6.85 1.59
C THR A 49 -11.58 7.62 0.36
N ASN A 50 -12.49 8.03 -0.54
CA ASN A 50 -12.18 8.62 -1.84
C ASN A 50 -11.23 7.73 -2.67
N TRP A 51 -11.36 6.41 -2.52
CA TRP A 51 -10.49 5.44 -3.19
C TRP A 51 -8.99 5.58 -2.87
N LYS A 52 -8.65 6.25 -1.76
CA LYS A 52 -7.27 6.45 -1.31
C LYS A 52 -6.83 5.37 -0.34
N TYR A 53 -5.54 5.04 -0.39
CA TYR A 53 -4.88 4.18 0.58
C TYR A 53 -3.50 4.73 0.93
N THR A 54 -3.09 4.49 2.17
CA THR A 54 -1.80 4.89 2.71
C THR A 54 -1.30 3.77 3.63
N PHE A 55 -0.11 3.28 3.37
CA PHE A 55 0.66 2.38 4.22
C PHE A 55 1.81 3.17 4.83
N GLU A 56 1.74 3.39 6.14
CA GLU A 56 2.70 4.22 6.87
C GLU A 56 3.68 3.35 7.67
N LYS A 57 4.76 3.96 8.14
CA LYS A 57 5.71 3.34 9.08
C LYS A 57 6.40 2.08 8.54
N LEU A 58 6.52 1.96 7.22
CA LEU A 58 7.17 0.84 6.56
C LEU A 58 8.68 0.95 6.73
N GLN A 59 9.35 -0.11 7.15
CA GLN A 59 10.81 -0.10 7.27
C GLN A 59 11.43 0.03 5.87
N ALA A 60 12.42 0.90 5.69
CA ALA A 60 13.09 1.05 4.40
C ALA A 60 14.15 -0.03 4.15
N TYR A 61 14.70 -0.62 5.21
CA TYR A 61 15.78 -1.61 5.14
C TYR A 61 15.53 -2.79 6.08
N ASP A 62 16.06 -3.96 5.72
CA ASP A 62 16.08 -5.15 6.56
C ASP A 62 17.16 -5.09 7.65
N ALA A 63 17.27 -6.16 8.44
CA ALA A 63 18.26 -6.25 9.53
C ALA A 63 19.72 -6.29 9.03
N GLU A 64 19.93 -6.66 7.77
CA GLU A 64 21.24 -6.75 7.12
C GLU A 64 21.60 -5.42 6.42
N GLY A 65 20.66 -4.47 6.33
CA GLY A 65 20.83 -3.17 5.69
C GLY A 65 20.44 -3.14 4.21
N ASN A 66 19.79 -4.19 3.68
CA ASN A 66 19.30 -4.19 2.30
C ASN A 66 17.97 -3.44 2.19
N ALA A 67 17.79 -2.65 1.13
CA ALA A 67 16.56 -1.89 0.94
C ALA A 67 15.37 -2.81 0.59
N TYR A 68 14.24 -2.59 1.25
CA TYR A 68 13.00 -3.25 0.91
C TYR A 68 12.40 -2.67 -0.37
N LYS A 69 11.96 -3.54 -1.27
CA LYS A 69 11.15 -3.17 -2.42
C LYS A 69 9.68 -3.28 -2.04
N TYR A 70 8.96 -2.17 -2.09
CA TYR A 70 7.51 -2.14 -1.88
C TYR A 70 6.77 -2.02 -3.20
N GLU A 71 5.75 -2.84 -3.37
CA GLU A 71 4.85 -2.86 -4.52
C GLU A 71 3.41 -2.94 -4.02
N VAL A 72 2.47 -2.39 -4.78
CA VAL A 72 1.04 -2.45 -4.47
C VAL A 72 0.32 -3.25 -5.54
N LYS A 73 -0.60 -4.12 -5.12
CA LYS A 73 -1.40 -4.93 -6.04
C LYS A 73 -2.86 -4.94 -5.60
N GLU A 74 -3.76 -4.72 -6.53
CA GLU A 74 -5.19 -4.88 -6.29
C GLU A 74 -5.58 -6.36 -6.37
N GLN A 75 -6.40 -6.81 -5.44
CA GLN A 75 -6.99 -8.15 -5.49
C GLN A 75 -8.09 -8.18 -6.57
N PRO A 76 -8.15 -9.25 -7.39
CA PRO A 76 -9.17 -9.42 -8.42
C PRO A 76 -10.59 -9.61 -7.86
#